data_AF-A0AAN7Z7B2-F1
#
_entry.id   AF-A0AAN7Z7B2-F1
#
_cell.length_a   1.000
_cell.length_b   1.000
_cell.length_c   1.000
_cell.angle_alpha   90.00
_cell.angle_beta   90.00
_cell.angle_gamma   90.00
#
_symmetry.space_group_name_H-M   'P 1'
#
loop_
_entity.id
_entity.type
_entity.pdbx_description
1 polymer ?
#
loop_
_entity_poly.entity_id
_entity_poly.type
_entity_poly.pdbx_seq_one_letter_code
_entity_poly.pdbx_strand_id
1 'polypeptide(L)' 'MSTFSAYRDSAQQHGPLRKSLGSIPASKLGPIEPPKGQFFDRSELPERFRRVPLTLAEIEAIETGGATLVG' A
#
# COMPACT_ATOMS: atom_id res chain seq x y z
N MET A 1 10.65 -38.56 -22.81
CA MET A 1 11.00 -38.20 -21.42
C MET A 1 10.51 -36.79 -21.15
N SER A 2 9.58 -36.60 -20.22
CA SER A 2 9.12 -35.26 -19.80
C SER A 2 10.21 -34.61 -18.95
N THR A 3 10.68 -33.44 -19.35
CA THR A 3 11.67 -32.68 -18.56
C THR A 3 10.99 -32.03 -17.36
N PHE A 4 11.77 -31.70 -16.32
CA PHE A 4 11.28 -30.96 -15.16
C PHE A 4 10.58 -29.65 -15.56
N SER A 5 11.05 -29.01 -16.64
CA SER A 5 10.43 -27.80 -17.21
C SER A 5 9.00 -28.05 -17.70
N ALA A 6 8.77 -29.14 -18.45
CA ALA A 6 7.44 -29.47 -18.98
C ALA A 6 6.42 -29.83 -17.88
N TYR A 7 6.89 -30.47 -16.80
CA TYR A 7 6.06 -30.71 -15.61
C TYR A 7 5.70 -29.41 -14.89
N ARG A 8 6.66 -28.48 -14.77
CA ARG A 8 6.45 -27.21 -14.07
C ARG A 8 5.46 -26.29 -14.79
N ASP A 9 5.46 -26.30 -16.12
CA ASP A 9 4.50 -25.54 -16.93
C ASP A 9 3.07 -26.09 -16.83
N SER A 10 2.92 -27.42 -16.70
CA SER A 10 1.60 -28.08 -16.60
C SER A 10 1.04 -28.14 -15.17
N ALA A 11 1.89 -28.04 -14.15
CA ALA A 11 1.49 -28.08 -12.74
C ALA A 11 0.94 -26.74 -12.19
N GLN A 12 0.90 -25.66 -12.99
CA GLN A 12 0.30 -24.39 -12.55
C GLN A 12 -1.23 -24.43 -12.66
N GLN A 13 -1.91 -24.44 -11.51
CA GLN A 13 -3.39 -24.45 -11.41
C GLN A 13 -4.09 -23.20 -11.98
N HIS A 14 -3.35 -22.18 -12.46
CA HIS A 14 -3.91 -20.90 -12.89
C HIS A 14 -3.56 -20.51 -14.35
N GLY A 15 -3.14 -21.48 -15.17
CA GLY A 15 -2.64 -21.21 -16.52
C GLY A 15 -1.25 -20.58 -16.51
N PRO A 16 -0.62 -20.35 -17.68
CA PRO A 16 0.73 -19.79 -17.74
C PRO A 16 0.72 -18.46 -16.97
N LEU A 17 1.60 -18.36 -15.97
CA LEU A 17 1.84 -17.13 -15.23
C LEU A 17 2.05 -16.02 -16.26
N ARG A 18 1.00 -15.24 -16.55
CA ARG A 18 1.12 -14.09 -17.45
C ARG A 18 2.21 -13.24 -16.82
N LYS A 19 2.97 -12.49 -17.62
CA LYS A 19 3.75 -11.36 -17.11
C LYS A 19 2.78 -10.25 -16.67
N SER A 20 1.82 -10.62 -15.81
CA SER A 20 0.92 -9.72 -15.12
C SER A 20 1.71 -9.05 -14.01
N LEU A 21 1.35 -7.80 -13.76
CA LEU A 21 1.72 -6.98 -12.60
C LEU A 21 2.34 -7.80 -11.46
N GLY A 22 3.65 -7.63 -11.23
CA GLY A 22 4.41 -8.38 -10.23
C GLY A 22 5.81 -8.83 -10.70
N SER A 23 6.08 -8.90 -12.01
CA SER A 23 7.41 -9.25 -12.54
C SER A 23 8.43 -8.12 -12.45
N ILE A 24 7.97 -6.87 -12.29
CA ILE A 24 8.82 -5.68 -12.17
C ILE A 24 8.61 -5.14 -10.76
N PRO A 25 9.68 -4.91 -9.97
CA PRO A 25 9.54 -4.29 -8.66
C PRO A 25 8.91 -2.90 -8.81
N ALA A 26 7.96 -2.57 -7.92
CA ALA A 26 7.18 -1.33 -8.01
C ALA A 26 8.07 -0.07 -8.05
N SER A 27 9.27 -0.12 -7.44
CA SER A 27 10.27 0.95 -7.50
C SER A 27 10.77 1.29 -8.91
N LYS A 28 10.64 0.37 -9.87
CA LYS A 28 11.02 0.58 -11.28
C LYS A 28 9.86 1.08 -12.16
N LEU A 29 8.66 1.25 -11.61
CA LEU A 29 7.47 1.72 -12.36
C LEU A 29 7.42 3.25 -12.52
N GLY A 30 8.34 3.97 -11.87
CA GLY A 30 8.35 5.43 -11.84
C GLY A 30 7.44 6.03 -10.76
N PRO A 31 7.48 7.35 -10.59
CA PRO A 31 6.60 8.06 -9.67
C PRO A 31 5.13 7.96 -10.10
N ILE A 32 4.22 7.94 -9.12
CA ILE A 32 2.78 7.95 -9.34
C ILE A 32 2.34 9.43 -9.40
N GLU A 33 1.84 9.87 -10.55
CA GLU A 33 1.36 11.24 -10.78
C GLU A 33 -0.12 11.27 -11.19
N PRO A 34 -0.89 12.28 -10.78
CA PRO A 34 -2.27 12.43 -11.20
C PRO A 34 -2.34 12.88 -12.67
N PRO A 35 -3.44 12.56 -13.38
CA PRO A 35 -3.69 13.12 -14.71
C PRO A 35 -3.69 14.66 -14.69
N LYS A 36 -3.39 15.29 -15.84
CA LYS A 36 -3.41 16.75 -15.96
C LYS A 36 -4.77 17.32 -15.51
N GLY A 37 -4.72 18.29 -14.60
CA GLY A 37 -5.91 18.93 -14.03
C GLY A 37 -6.59 18.15 -12.90
N GLN A 38 -6.02 17.01 -12.47
CA GLN A 38 -6.49 16.25 -11.30
C GLN A 38 -5.46 16.33 -10.17
N PHE A 39 -5.93 16.11 -8.95
CA PHE A 39 -5.10 16.03 -7.75
C PHE A 39 -5.46 14.77 -6.98
N PHE A 40 -4.47 14.13 -6.35
CA PHE A 40 -4.74 13.03 -5.43
C PHE A 40 -5.17 13.59 -4.07
N ASP A 41 -6.47 13.56 -3.78
CA ASP A 41 -6.93 13.85 -2.44
C ASP A 41 -6.88 12.58 -1.58
N ARG A 42 -6.19 12.69 -0.43
CA ARG A 42 -6.16 11.60 0.57
C ARG A 42 -7.54 11.33 1.15
N SER A 43 -8.44 12.31 1.15
CA SER A 43 -9.82 12.16 1.65
C SER A 43 -10.61 11.12 0.84
N GLU A 44 -10.27 10.93 -0.44
CA GLU A 44 -10.87 9.96 -1.36
C GLU A 44 -10.28 8.54 -1.25
N LEU A 45 -9.19 8.37 -0.48
CA LEU A 45 -8.56 7.07 -0.26
C LEU A 45 -9.21 6.34 0.94
N PRO A 46 -9.06 5.00 1.01
CA PRO A 46 -9.46 4.24 2.19
C PRO A 46 -8.86 4.79 3.49
N GLU A 47 -9.59 4.62 4.58
CA GLU A 47 -9.31 5.25 5.88
C GLU A 47 -7.87 5.10 6.37
N ARG A 48 -7.26 3.93 6.15
CA ARG A 48 -5.85 3.63 6.50
C ARG A 48 -4.82 4.58 5.86
N PHE A 49 -5.19 5.31 4.80
CA PHE A 49 -4.33 6.28 4.11
C PHE A 49 -4.65 7.74 4.47
N ARG A 50 -5.71 7.97 5.25
CA ARG A 50 -6.10 9.30 5.73
C ARG A 50 -5.23 9.69 6.93
N ARG A 51 -5.13 11.00 7.17
CA ARG A 51 -4.59 11.51 8.43
C ARG A 51 -5.55 11.15 9.56
N VAL A 52 -5.03 10.61 10.65
CA VAL A 52 -5.81 10.40 11.87
C VAL A 52 -6.01 11.76 12.53
N PRO A 53 -7.26 12.21 12.75
CA PRO A 53 -7.51 13.44 13.50
C PRO A 53 -7.13 13.20 14.97
N LEU A 54 -6.36 14.11 15.56
CA LEU A 54 -6.09 14.10 16.99
C LEU A 54 -7.27 14.71 17.72
N THR A 55 -7.71 14.06 18.79
CA THR A 55 -8.67 14.62 19.75
C THR A 55 -8.02 15.74 20.57
N LEU A 56 -8.82 16.64 21.13
CA LEU A 56 -8.30 17.70 22.00
C LEU A 56 -7.50 17.15 23.20
N ALA A 57 -7.95 16.03 23.77
CA ALA A 57 -7.25 15.37 24.86
C ALA A 57 -5.88 14.81 24.43
N GLU A 58 -5.77 14.25 23.23
CA GLU A 58 -4.48 13.79 22.69
C GLU A 58 -3.54 14.94 22.39
N ILE A 59 -4.07 16.06 21.89
CA ILE A 59 -3.28 17.28 21.66
C ILE A 59 -2.72 17.79 23.00
N GLU A 60 -3.56 17.92 24.02
CA GLU A 60 -3.15 18.38 25.34
C GLU A 60 -2.15 17.40 26.00
N ALA A 61 -2.36 16.09 25.84
CA ALA A 61 -1.40 15.09 26.31
C ALA A 61 -0.03 15.23 25.62
N ILE A 62 0.02 15.56 24.33
CA ILE A 62 1.28 15.82 23.63
C ILE A 62 1.93 17.10 24.15
N GLU A 63 1.17 18.18 24.33
CA GLU A 63 1.68 19.49 24.80
C GLU A 63 2.17 19.45 26.26
N THR A 64 1.52 18.66 27.10
CA THR A 64 1.89 18.46 28.51
C THR A 64 2.94 17.36 28.71
N GLY A 65 3.37 16.69 27.63
CA GLY A 65 4.28 15.54 27.70
C GLY A 65 3.70 14.33 28.44
N GLY A 66 2.38 14.21 28.49
CA GLY A 66 1.64 13.15 29.19
C GLY A 66 1.43 13.39 30.68
N ALA A 67 1.75 14.58 31.19
CA ALA A 67 1.70 14.89 32.63
C ALA A 67 0.27 14.82 33.23
N THR A 68 -0.77 15.00 32.42
CA THR A 68 -2.18 14.97 32.88
C THR A 68 -2.84 13.59 32.83
N LEU A 69 -2.22 12.59 32.20
CA LEU A 69 -2.81 11.25 32.01
C LEU A 69 -2.64 10.31 33.22
N VAL A 70 -1.78 10.65 34.19
CA VAL A 70 -1.41 9.80 35.33
C VAL A 70 -1.92 10.35 36.68
N GLY A 71 -2.69 11.44 36.65
CA GLY A 71 -3.26 12.09 37.84
C GLY A 71 -4.63 11.56 38.23
#